data_AF-A0A9E4I3B5-F1
#
_entry.id   AF-A0A9E4I3B5-F1
#
_cell.length_a   1.000
_cell.length_b   1.000
_cell.length_c   1.000
_cell.angle_alpha   90.00
_cell.angle_beta   90.00
_cell.angle_gamma   90.00
#
_symmetry.space_group_name_H-M   'P 1'
#
loop_
_entity.id
_entity.type
_entity.pdbx_description
1 polymer ?
#
loop_
_entity_poly.entity_id
_entity_poly.type
_entity_poly.pdbx_seq_one_letter_code
_entity_poly.pdbx_strand_id
1 'polypeptide(L)'
;MRSSFFAVGRRVRRRLKHDNLDTIISVGYRVNSRRGVRFRRWATRTRHVHLVQGVSLNEHRLAERGLRESRETLDLLARTLRNQALVDDTGQAVLDLIAGYADTWRLLLEYDEDRLAAPPGTGPTSGVLDHDRAVRAVAEFRRDLVAREQASPLFGSPRGDALAAFLGNVEQTMFGEPRYSSREEKEAHLLYFVVKDHPFTDGNKCIGSMLFLPYLKQEGIEHWLKPRL
;
A
#
# COMPACT_ATOMS: atom_id res chain seq x y z
N MET A 1 -1.19 6.55 27.78
CA MET A 1 -1.38 7.62 26.78
C MET A 1 -2.89 7.90 26.64
N ARG A 2 -3.32 9.15 26.53
CA ARG A 2 -4.73 9.57 26.66
C ARG A 2 -5.44 9.45 25.29
N SER A 3 -6.48 8.62 25.19
CA SER A 3 -7.50 8.79 24.13
C SER A 3 -8.80 9.26 24.78
N SER A 4 -9.36 10.33 24.21
CA SER A 4 -10.61 10.96 24.64
C SER A 4 -11.65 10.60 23.58
N PHE A 5 -12.68 9.83 23.96
CA PHE A 5 -13.94 9.82 23.22
C PHE A 5 -14.97 10.58 24.04
N PHE A 6 -15.51 11.63 23.44
CA PHE A 6 -16.56 12.45 23.99
C PHE A 6 -17.92 11.85 23.60
N ALA A 7 -18.61 11.31 24.60
CA ALA A 7 -20.06 11.38 24.70
C ALA A 7 -20.34 12.24 25.95
N VAL A 8 -21.05 13.35 25.77
CA VAL A 8 -21.31 14.42 26.76
C VAL A 8 -22.17 13.84 27.90
N GLY A 9 -21.89 14.00 29.21
CA GLY A 9 -20.87 14.77 29.89
C GLY A 9 -20.68 14.29 31.34
N ARG A 10 -19.93 13.20 31.52
CA ARG A 10 -19.09 12.99 32.71
C ARG A 10 -17.82 12.29 32.27
N ARG A 11 -16.73 13.04 32.09
CA ARG A 11 -15.40 12.47 31.83
C ARG A 11 -14.90 11.74 33.09
N VAL A 12 -15.31 10.48 33.25
CA VAL A 12 -14.86 9.65 34.35
C VAL A 12 -13.49 9.07 34.02
N ARG A 13 -12.43 9.68 34.55
CA ARG A 13 -11.10 9.08 34.58
C ARG A 13 -11.04 8.04 35.69
N ARG A 14 -10.99 6.77 35.31
CA ARG A 14 -10.78 5.66 36.25
C ARG A 14 -9.33 5.22 36.14
N ARG A 15 -8.61 5.15 37.27
CA ARG A 15 -7.38 4.35 37.33
C ARG A 15 -7.80 2.89 37.38
N LEU A 16 -7.66 2.19 36.26
CA LEU A 16 -7.83 0.74 36.22
C LEU A 16 -6.59 0.11 36.86
N LYS A 17 -6.81 -0.66 37.95
CA LYS A 17 -5.78 -1.57 38.44
C LYS A 17 -5.63 -2.67 37.40
N HIS A 18 -4.39 -2.95 37.01
CA HIS A 18 -4.06 -4.07 36.14
C HIS A 18 -3.70 -5.23 37.05
N ASP A 19 -4.47 -6.30 36.98
CA ASP A 19 -4.20 -7.51 37.75
C ASP A 19 -3.27 -8.43 36.95
N ASN A 20 -2.38 -9.13 37.66
CA ASN A 20 -1.53 -10.14 37.03
C ASN A 20 -2.35 -11.37 36.60
N LEU A 21 -1.78 -12.19 35.72
CA LEU A 21 -2.46 -13.36 35.15
C LEU A 21 -2.96 -14.32 36.24
N ASP A 22 -2.20 -14.51 37.32
CA ASP A 22 -2.56 -15.41 38.42
C ASP A 22 -3.79 -14.92 39.19
N THR A 23 -3.92 -13.62 39.39
CA THR A 23 -5.10 -12.99 40.02
C THR A 23 -6.33 -13.18 39.13
N ILE A 24 -6.19 -12.93 37.82
CA ILE A 24 -7.28 -13.11 36.85
C ILE A 24 -7.74 -14.57 36.78
N ILE A 25 -6.80 -15.52 36.76
CA ILE A 25 -7.12 -16.96 36.76
C ILE A 25 -7.85 -17.33 38.05
N SER A 26 -7.35 -16.88 39.21
CA SER A 26 -7.93 -17.19 40.52
C SER A 26 -9.36 -16.70 40.67
N VAL A 27 -9.65 -15.47 40.22
CA VAL A 27 -11.02 -14.92 40.20
C VAL A 27 -11.88 -15.65 39.16
N GLY A 28 -11.33 -15.96 37.98
CA GLY A 28 -12.05 -16.67 36.92
C GLY A 28 -12.55 -18.05 37.35
N TYR A 29 -11.76 -18.80 38.12
CA TYR A 29 -12.20 -20.07 38.71
C TYR A 29 -13.34 -19.91 39.72
N ARG A 30 -13.33 -18.84 40.50
CA ARG A 30 -14.35 -18.57 41.53
C ARG A 30 -15.68 -18.09 40.95
N VAL A 31 -15.66 -17.34 39.85
CA VAL A 31 -16.89 -16.79 39.24
C VAL A 31 -17.52 -17.76 38.24
N ASN A 32 -16.72 -18.40 37.38
CA ASN A 32 -17.22 -19.35 36.38
C ASN A 32 -16.15 -20.38 36.00
N SER A 33 -16.18 -21.52 36.69
CA SER A 33 -15.18 -22.58 36.54
C SER A 33 -15.01 -23.04 35.08
N ARG A 34 -16.08 -23.24 34.30
CA ARG A 34 -15.99 -23.66 32.89
C ARG A 34 -15.29 -22.62 32.00
N ARG A 35 -15.54 -21.33 32.22
CA ARG A 35 -14.83 -20.24 31.50
C ARG A 35 -13.38 -20.09 32.00
N GLY A 36 -13.15 -20.19 33.31
CA GLY A 36 -11.82 -20.12 33.93
C GLY A 36 -10.88 -21.21 33.42
N VAL A 37 -11.36 -22.46 33.32
CA VAL A 37 -10.58 -23.58 32.77
C VAL A 37 -10.21 -23.34 31.30
N ARG A 38 -11.16 -22.86 30.47
CA ARG A 38 -10.88 -22.53 29.06
C ARG A 38 -9.85 -21.41 28.93
N PHE A 39 -9.99 -20.35 29.73
CA PHE A 39 -9.03 -19.24 29.74
C PHE A 39 -7.64 -19.70 30.18
N ARG A 40 -7.53 -20.54 31.23
CA ARG A 40 -6.24 -21.08 31.67
C ARG A 40 -5.56 -21.89 30.58
N ARG A 41 -6.28 -22.81 29.92
CA ARG A 41 -5.70 -23.58 28.79
C ARG A 41 -5.20 -22.66 27.68
N TRP A 42 -5.99 -21.65 27.33
CA TRP A 42 -5.60 -20.66 26.32
C TRP A 42 -4.34 -19.88 26.76
N ALA A 43 -4.34 -19.30 27.97
CA ALA A 43 -3.23 -18.49 28.47
C ALA A 43 -1.92 -19.30 28.60
N THR A 44 -2.01 -20.54 29.08
CA THR A 44 -0.84 -21.44 29.14
C THR A 44 -0.31 -21.77 27.75
N ARG A 45 -1.19 -22.08 26.79
CA ARG A 45 -0.78 -22.34 25.40
C ARG A 45 -0.11 -21.11 24.79
N THR A 46 -0.73 -19.93 24.88
CA THR A 46 -0.19 -18.68 24.33
C THR A 46 1.15 -18.34 24.95
N ARG A 47 1.29 -18.43 26.27
CA ARG A 47 2.58 -18.18 26.95
C ARG A 47 3.65 -19.17 26.50
N HIS A 48 3.32 -20.45 26.38
CA HIS A 48 4.28 -21.45 25.89
C HIS A 48 4.72 -21.17 24.46
N VAL A 49 3.76 -20.88 23.56
CA VAL A 49 4.04 -20.46 22.18
C VAL A 49 4.97 -19.26 22.16
N HIS A 50 4.69 -18.23 22.98
CA HIS A 50 5.55 -17.04 23.09
C HIS A 50 6.98 -17.37 23.53
N LEU A 51 7.14 -18.25 24.51
CA LEU A 51 8.45 -18.62 25.04
C LEU A 51 9.26 -19.47 24.06
N VAL A 52 8.61 -20.35 23.28
CA VAL A 52 9.30 -21.23 22.32
C VAL A 52 9.59 -20.51 21.01
N GLN A 53 8.62 -19.74 20.49
CA GLN A 53 8.70 -19.13 19.17
C GLN A 53 9.11 -17.66 19.20
N GLY A 54 9.24 -17.05 20.38
CA GLY A 54 9.53 -15.62 20.56
C GLY A 54 8.36 -14.68 20.20
N VAL A 55 7.25 -15.22 19.67
CA VAL A 55 6.10 -14.44 19.20
C VAL A 55 4.79 -15.15 19.52
N SER A 56 3.68 -14.40 19.59
CA SER A 56 2.34 -14.97 19.71
C SER A 56 1.39 -14.24 18.79
N LEU A 57 0.85 -14.96 17.81
CA LEU A 57 -0.02 -14.41 16.78
C LEU A 57 -1.44 -14.95 16.95
N ASN A 58 -2.44 -14.10 16.68
CA ASN A 58 -3.82 -14.52 16.59
C ASN A 58 -4.16 -14.75 15.11
N GLU A 59 -3.92 -15.98 14.64
CA GLU A 59 -4.12 -16.38 13.23
C GLU A 59 -5.54 -16.11 12.72
N HIS A 60 -6.55 -16.33 13.56
CA HIS A 60 -7.95 -16.11 13.18
C HIS A 60 -8.25 -14.62 12.95
N ARG A 61 -7.77 -13.75 13.84
CA ARG A 61 -7.88 -12.30 13.63
C ARG A 61 -7.09 -11.83 12.43
N LEU A 62 -5.90 -12.41 12.20
CA LEU A 62 -5.06 -12.08 11.05
C LEU A 62 -5.76 -12.46 9.73
N ALA A 63 -6.43 -13.61 9.71
CA ALA A 63 -7.23 -14.07 8.57
C ALA A 63 -8.50 -13.22 8.35
N GLU A 64 -9.22 -12.85 9.42
CA GLU A 64 -10.45 -12.06 9.33
C GLU A 64 -10.24 -10.58 9.01
N ARG A 65 -9.14 -9.98 9.50
CA ARG A 65 -8.86 -8.54 9.35
C ARG A 65 -7.80 -8.24 8.27
N GLY A 66 -7.17 -9.29 7.74
CA GLY A 66 -6.23 -9.22 6.62
C GLY A 66 -4.99 -8.36 6.88
N LEU A 67 -4.39 -7.90 5.78
CA LEU A 67 -3.12 -7.17 5.71
C LEU A 67 -3.03 -5.92 6.61
N ARG A 68 -4.19 -5.35 7.02
CA ARG A 68 -4.29 -4.11 7.78
C ARG A 68 -3.76 -4.27 9.21
N GLU A 69 -4.09 -5.37 9.90
CA GLU A 69 -3.49 -5.69 11.21
C GLU A 69 -2.09 -6.32 11.06
N SER A 70 -1.79 -6.98 9.93
CA SER A 70 -0.43 -7.48 9.66
C SER A 70 0.59 -6.35 9.61
N ARG A 71 0.24 -5.20 9.02
CA ARG A 71 1.10 -4.00 9.02
C ARG A 71 1.29 -3.43 10.42
N GLU A 72 0.23 -3.25 11.20
CA GLU A 72 0.34 -2.74 12.57
C GLU A 72 1.19 -3.68 13.45
N THR A 73 1.06 -4.99 13.20
CA THR A 73 1.86 -6.03 13.85
C THR A 73 3.33 -5.96 13.41
N LEU A 74 3.62 -5.84 12.11
CA LEU A 74 4.97 -5.68 11.57
C LEU A 74 5.62 -4.38 12.05
N ASP A 75 4.88 -3.27 12.08
CA ASP A 75 5.34 -1.99 12.62
C ASP A 75 5.69 -2.12 14.10
N LEU A 76 4.82 -2.76 14.88
CA LEU A 76 5.05 -2.98 16.31
C LEU A 76 6.25 -3.90 16.55
N LEU A 77 6.39 -4.98 15.79
CA LEU A 77 7.54 -5.89 15.86
C LEU A 77 8.83 -5.16 15.49
N ALA A 78 8.85 -4.47 14.34
CA ALA A 78 10.00 -3.68 13.90
C ALA A 78 10.38 -2.60 14.91
N ARG A 79 9.42 -1.92 15.53
CA ARG A 79 9.66 -0.93 16.61
C ARG A 79 10.20 -1.59 17.89
N THR A 80 9.68 -2.74 18.27
CA THR A 80 10.11 -3.45 19.49
C THR A 80 11.52 -3.98 19.34
N LEU A 81 11.82 -4.59 18.18
CA LEU A 81 13.13 -5.10 17.82
C LEU A 81 14.18 -3.98 17.76
N ARG A 82 13.83 -2.82 17.18
CA ARG A 82 14.64 -1.59 17.23
C ARG A 82 14.92 -1.10 18.64
N ASN A 83 13.85 -0.89 19.42
CA ASN A 83 13.95 -0.25 20.72
C ASN A 83 14.67 -1.11 21.77
N GLN A 84 14.70 -2.42 21.59
CA GLN A 84 15.42 -3.34 22.46
C GLN A 84 16.87 -3.58 22.01
N ALA A 85 17.35 -2.90 20.95
CA ALA A 85 18.65 -3.12 20.33
C ALA A 85 18.92 -4.61 20.00
N LEU A 86 17.85 -5.37 19.71
CA LEU A 86 17.92 -6.80 19.40
C LEU A 86 18.32 -7.06 17.95
N VAL A 87 18.60 -6.01 17.19
CA VAL A 87 18.88 -6.06 15.76
C VAL A 87 20.08 -5.19 15.48
N ASP A 88 21.01 -5.74 14.70
CA ASP A 88 22.16 -5.01 14.17
C ASP A 88 21.73 -4.09 13.00
N ASP A 89 22.67 -3.30 12.48
CA ASP A 89 22.40 -2.37 11.38
C ASP A 89 21.86 -3.09 10.12
N THR A 90 22.30 -4.33 9.89
CA THR A 90 21.84 -5.16 8.78
C THR A 90 20.37 -5.56 8.94
N GLY A 91 20.00 -6.07 10.12
CA GLY A 91 18.61 -6.43 10.38
C GLY A 91 17.69 -5.21 10.43
N GLN A 92 18.21 -4.03 10.77
CA GLN A 92 17.46 -2.78 10.63
C GLN A 92 17.12 -2.48 9.17
N ALA A 93 18.09 -2.59 8.26
CA ALA A 93 17.86 -2.41 6.84
C ALA A 93 16.85 -3.44 6.28
N VAL A 94 16.90 -4.69 6.74
CA VAL A 94 15.94 -5.74 6.35
C VAL A 94 14.53 -5.41 6.86
N LEU A 95 14.39 -4.94 8.10
CA LEU A 95 13.09 -4.52 8.64
C LEU A 95 12.50 -3.35 7.86
N ASP A 96 13.32 -2.36 7.50
CA ASP A 96 12.86 -1.23 6.71
C ASP A 96 12.46 -1.64 5.29
N LEU A 97 13.17 -2.61 4.68
CA LEU A 97 12.80 -3.20 3.40
C LEU A 97 11.45 -3.93 3.48
N ILE A 98 11.25 -4.76 4.51
CA ILE A 98 9.99 -5.51 4.72
C ILE A 98 8.83 -4.53 4.94
N ALA A 99 9.03 -3.49 5.75
CA ALA A 99 8.02 -2.46 6.00
C ALA A 99 7.68 -1.68 4.71
N GLY A 100 8.69 -1.27 3.94
CA GLY A 100 8.49 -0.60 2.65
C GLY A 100 7.76 -1.46 1.62
N TYR A 101 8.04 -2.77 1.60
CA TYR A 101 7.35 -3.71 0.72
C TYR A 101 5.89 -3.92 1.16
N ALA A 102 5.63 -4.03 2.47
CA ALA A 102 4.27 -4.13 3.00
C ALA A 102 3.42 -2.90 2.64
N ASP A 103 4.01 -1.71 2.67
CA ASP A 103 3.36 -0.46 2.26
C ASP A 103 2.98 -0.44 0.79
N THR A 104 3.93 -0.85 -0.06
CA THR A 104 3.73 -0.94 -1.51
C THR A 104 2.65 -1.97 -1.84
N TRP A 105 2.69 -3.15 -1.22
CA TRP A 105 1.68 -4.19 -1.40
C TRP A 105 0.29 -3.71 -0.97
N ARG A 106 0.19 -3.02 0.17
CA ARG A 106 -1.09 -2.46 0.65
C ARG A 106 -1.66 -1.47 -0.36
N LEU A 107 -0.85 -0.55 -0.89
CA LEU A 107 -1.29 0.41 -1.90
C LEU A 107 -1.80 -0.29 -3.16
N LEU A 108 -1.05 -1.29 -3.64
CA LEU A 108 -1.44 -2.08 -4.80
C LEU A 108 -2.75 -2.83 -4.59
N LEU A 109 -2.92 -3.45 -3.41
CA LEU A 109 -4.14 -4.18 -3.06
C LEU A 109 -5.35 -3.25 -2.89
N GLU A 110 -5.16 -2.10 -2.25
CA GLU A 110 -6.23 -1.10 -2.11
C GLU A 110 -6.64 -0.52 -3.45
N TYR A 111 -5.69 -0.36 -4.38
CA TYR A 111 -5.94 0.05 -5.75
C TYR A 111 -6.73 -1.02 -6.52
N ASP A 112 -6.28 -2.29 -6.50
CA ASP A 112 -6.94 -3.40 -7.21
C ASP A 112 -8.37 -3.66 -6.72
N GLU A 113 -8.65 -3.38 -5.44
CA GLU A 113 -9.97 -3.57 -4.82
C GLU A 113 -10.84 -2.29 -4.82
N ASP A 114 -10.43 -1.24 -5.53
CA ASP A 114 -11.15 0.04 -5.64
C ASP A 114 -11.44 0.70 -4.26
N ARG A 115 -10.48 0.58 -3.34
CA ARG A 115 -10.55 1.13 -1.97
C ARG A 115 -9.50 2.21 -1.70
N LEU A 116 -8.66 2.53 -2.67
CA LEU A 116 -7.63 3.55 -2.53
C LEU A 116 -8.29 4.93 -2.47
N ALA A 117 -8.20 5.59 -1.33
CA ALA A 117 -8.77 6.93 -1.17
C ALA A 117 -7.99 7.96 -1.99
N ALA A 118 -8.74 8.84 -2.67
CA ALA A 118 -8.15 9.94 -3.40
C ALA A 118 -7.40 10.91 -2.45
N PRO A 119 -6.18 11.35 -2.80
CA PRO A 119 -5.44 12.28 -1.97
C PRO A 119 -6.12 13.67 -1.92
N PRO A 120 -5.91 14.46 -0.85
CA PRO A 120 -6.44 15.81 -0.78
C PRO A 120 -5.81 16.70 -1.86
N GLY A 121 -6.64 17.50 -2.55
CA GLY A 121 -6.20 18.39 -3.63
C GLY A 121 -6.33 17.79 -5.04
N THR A 122 -7.09 16.70 -5.19
CA THR A 122 -7.45 16.15 -6.50
C THR A 122 -8.25 17.15 -7.33
N GLY A 123 -7.94 17.19 -8.61
CA GLY A 123 -8.55 18.12 -9.57
C GLY A 123 -9.19 17.38 -10.74
N PRO A 124 -10.20 17.98 -11.40
CA PRO A 124 -10.75 17.43 -12.62
C PRO A 124 -9.68 17.40 -13.72
N THR A 125 -9.80 16.44 -14.62
CA THR A 125 -8.88 16.29 -15.76
C THR A 125 -9.06 17.44 -16.75
N SER A 126 -7.96 17.94 -17.30
CA SER A 126 -7.95 19.07 -18.24
C SER A 126 -8.35 18.68 -19.67
N GLY A 127 -8.50 17.38 -19.94
CA GLY A 127 -8.98 16.87 -21.22
C GLY A 127 -8.71 15.38 -21.43
N VAL A 128 -8.80 14.96 -22.69
CA VAL A 128 -8.42 13.63 -23.16
C VAL A 128 -6.92 13.60 -23.40
N LEU A 129 -6.24 12.53 -22.98
CA LEU A 129 -4.84 12.29 -23.31
C LEU A 129 -4.63 12.37 -24.84
N ASP A 130 -3.71 13.23 -25.28
CA ASP A 130 -3.31 13.29 -26.68
C ASP A 130 -2.56 12.00 -27.07
N HIS A 131 -3.28 11.09 -27.72
CA HIS A 131 -2.79 9.76 -28.10
C HIS A 131 -1.59 9.88 -29.05
N ASP A 132 -1.66 10.77 -30.03
CA ASP A 132 -0.59 10.96 -31.00
C ASP A 132 0.67 11.50 -30.31
N ARG A 133 0.50 12.39 -29.34
CA ARG A 133 1.62 12.90 -28.53
C ARG A 133 2.23 11.82 -27.66
N ALA A 134 1.42 10.96 -27.04
CA ALA A 134 1.93 9.83 -26.26
C ALA A 134 2.74 8.86 -27.14
N VAL A 135 2.22 8.48 -28.31
CA VAL A 135 2.90 7.60 -29.27
C VAL A 135 4.21 8.23 -29.76
N ARG A 136 4.20 9.53 -30.12
CA ARG A 136 5.41 10.26 -30.52
C ARG A 136 6.45 10.29 -29.41
N ALA A 137 6.05 10.58 -28.17
CA ALA A 137 6.95 10.62 -27.02
C ALA A 137 7.64 9.26 -26.79
N VAL A 138 6.89 8.15 -26.88
CA VAL A 138 7.47 6.80 -26.77
C VAL A 138 8.44 6.51 -27.92
N ALA A 139 8.08 6.89 -29.15
CA ALA A 139 8.92 6.68 -30.32
C ALA A 139 10.23 7.48 -30.26
N GLU A 140 10.20 8.72 -29.78
CA GLU A 140 11.38 9.57 -29.54
C GLU A 140 12.26 8.99 -28.42
N PHE A 141 11.65 8.63 -27.29
CA PHE A 141 12.37 8.06 -26.15
C PHE A 141 13.07 6.75 -26.51
N ARG A 142 12.41 5.86 -27.27
CA ARG A 142 13.03 4.66 -27.83
C ARG A 142 14.23 5.00 -28.71
N ARG A 143 14.07 5.96 -29.63
CA ARG A 143 15.11 6.35 -30.57
C ARG A 143 16.36 6.81 -29.83
N ASP A 144 16.17 7.65 -28.81
CA ASP A 144 17.26 8.19 -28.00
C ASP A 144 18.01 7.10 -27.22
N LEU A 145 17.28 6.17 -26.59
CA LEU A 145 17.91 5.09 -25.82
C LEU A 145 18.65 4.09 -26.70
N VAL A 146 18.09 3.73 -27.86
CA VAL A 146 18.75 2.84 -28.82
C VAL A 146 19.98 3.51 -29.43
N ALA A 147 19.90 4.80 -29.78
CA ALA A 147 21.04 5.56 -30.31
C ALA A 147 22.20 5.68 -29.31
N ARG A 148 21.90 5.64 -28.00
CA ARG A 148 22.90 5.65 -26.91
C ARG A 148 23.36 4.25 -26.51
N GLU A 149 22.93 3.19 -27.20
CA GLU A 149 23.18 1.79 -26.84
C GLU A 149 22.70 1.42 -25.42
N GLN A 150 21.72 2.16 -24.89
CA GLN A 150 21.15 1.98 -23.55
C GLN A 150 19.90 1.08 -23.55
N ALA A 151 19.41 0.68 -24.72
CA ALA A 151 18.25 -0.17 -24.87
C ALA A 151 18.37 -1.09 -26.08
N SER A 152 17.69 -2.24 -26.00
CA SER A 152 17.61 -3.19 -27.10
C SER A 152 16.75 -2.63 -28.25
N PRO A 153 16.90 -3.15 -29.48
CA PRO A 153 16.00 -2.79 -30.59
C PRO A 153 14.51 -3.09 -30.32
N LEU A 154 14.23 -4.02 -29.40
CA LEU A 154 12.88 -4.42 -29.00
C LEU A 154 12.24 -3.47 -27.97
N PHE A 155 13.05 -2.62 -27.33
CA PHE A 155 12.56 -1.65 -26.35
C PHE A 155 11.49 -0.75 -26.96
N GLY A 156 10.35 -0.63 -26.29
CA GLY A 156 9.25 0.22 -26.71
C GLY A 156 8.57 -0.18 -28.03
N SER A 157 8.83 -1.39 -28.54
CA SER A 157 8.08 -1.93 -29.66
C SER A 157 6.66 -2.29 -29.21
N PRO A 158 5.59 -1.65 -29.75
CA PRO A 158 4.21 -1.97 -29.38
C PRO A 158 3.85 -3.41 -29.78
N ARG A 159 3.00 -4.07 -28.97
CA ARG A 159 2.43 -5.39 -29.27
C ARG A 159 1.10 -5.19 -30.00
N GLY A 160 1.15 -5.14 -31.33
CA GLY A 160 -0.04 -4.83 -32.13
C GLY A 160 -0.65 -3.48 -31.70
N ASP A 161 -1.97 -3.47 -31.49
CA ASP A 161 -2.72 -2.26 -31.11
C ASP A 161 -2.76 -2.03 -29.58
N ALA A 162 -1.95 -2.75 -28.80
CA ALA A 162 -2.02 -2.72 -27.33
C ALA A 162 -1.83 -1.31 -26.74
N LEU A 163 -0.96 -0.48 -27.32
CA LEU A 163 -0.76 0.89 -26.88
C LEU A 163 -2.02 1.74 -27.08
N ALA A 164 -2.64 1.66 -28.27
CA ALA A 164 -3.86 2.40 -28.57
C ALA A 164 -5.04 1.92 -27.72
N ALA A 165 -5.17 0.60 -27.52
CA ALA A 165 -6.21 0.00 -26.68
C ALA A 165 -6.08 0.46 -25.22
N PHE A 166 -4.86 0.48 -24.68
CA PHE A 166 -4.61 0.96 -23.33
C PHE A 166 -4.94 2.46 -23.17
N LEU A 167 -4.46 3.32 -24.07
CA LEU A 167 -4.73 4.76 -23.99
C LEU A 167 -6.24 5.03 -24.11
N GLY A 168 -6.93 4.28 -24.97
CA GLY A 168 -8.39 4.33 -25.08
C GLY A 168 -9.11 3.88 -23.80
N ASN A 169 -8.61 2.84 -23.12
CA ASN A 169 -9.17 2.36 -21.85
C ASN A 169 -9.08 3.40 -20.73
N VAL A 170 -8.01 4.19 -20.69
CA VAL A 170 -7.84 5.29 -19.71
C VAL A 170 -8.85 6.42 -19.94
N GLU A 171 -9.29 6.60 -21.18
CA GLU A 171 -10.23 7.68 -21.56
C GLU A 171 -11.69 7.20 -21.69
N GLN A 172 -12.00 5.98 -21.24
CA GLN A 172 -13.36 5.45 -21.29
C GLN A 172 -14.34 6.28 -20.44
N THR A 173 -15.58 6.33 -20.93
CA THR A 173 -16.71 6.90 -20.19
C THR A 173 -17.70 5.79 -19.81
N MET A 174 -18.33 5.92 -18.64
CA MET A 174 -19.40 5.05 -18.17
C MET A 174 -20.61 5.94 -17.86
N PHE A 175 -21.76 5.65 -18.48
CA PHE A 175 -22.99 6.45 -18.33
C PHE A 175 -22.84 7.94 -18.67
N GLY A 176 -21.93 8.29 -19.57
CA GLY A 176 -21.66 9.67 -19.98
C GLY A 176 -20.65 10.41 -19.10
N GLU A 177 -20.19 9.81 -18.00
CA GLU A 177 -19.17 10.35 -17.11
C GLU A 177 -17.80 9.69 -17.37
N PRO A 178 -16.68 10.42 -17.22
CA PRO A 178 -15.35 9.82 -17.27
C PRO A 178 -15.22 8.69 -16.25
N ARG A 179 -14.65 7.56 -16.67
CA ARG A 179 -14.38 6.42 -15.79
C ARG A 179 -13.45 6.80 -14.63
N TYR A 180 -12.50 7.68 -14.91
CA TYR A 180 -11.56 8.23 -13.95
C TYR A 180 -11.74 9.74 -13.93
N SER A 181 -12.20 10.24 -12.78
CA SER A 181 -12.75 11.59 -12.65
C SER A 181 -11.69 12.64 -12.32
N SER A 182 -10.59 12.21 -11.70
CA SER A 182 -9.48 13.08 -11.32
C SER A 182 -8.23 12.83 -12.14
N ARG A 183 -7.41 13.87 -12.29
CA ARG A 183 -6.12 13.77 -12.97
C ARG A 183 -5.18 12.79 -12.26
N GLU A 184 -5.23 12.69 -10.93
CA GLU A 184 -4.42 11.75 -10.15
C GLU A 184 -4.85 10.29 -10.37
N GLU A 185 -6.15 10.06 -10.48
CA GLU A 185 -6.71 8.74 -10.74
C GLU A 185 -6.38 8.26 -12.17
N LYS A 186 -6.56 9.12 -13.17
CA LYS A 186 -6.14 8.83 -14.56
C LYS A 186 -4.65 8.54 -14.65
N GLU A 187 -3.82 9.30 -13.94
CA GLU A 187 -2.37 9.11 -13.87
C GLU A 187 -1.99 7.75 -13.29
N ALA A 188 -2.58 7.38 -12.15
CA ALA A 188 -2.34 6.09 -11.51
C ALA A 188 -2.70 4.93 -12.44
N HIS A 189 -3.84 5.03 -13.13
CA HIS A 189 -4.29 4.03 -14.10
C HIS A 189 -3.40 3.97 -15.34
N LEU A 190 -2.94 5.11 -15.84
CA LEU A 190 -1.97 5.19 -16.93
C LEU A 190 -0.71 4.38 -16.59
N LEU A 191 -0.11 4.62 -15.43
CA LEU A 191 1.10 3.92 -14.99
C LEU A 191 0.83 2.43 -14.75
N TYR A 192 -0.23 2.11 -14.01
CA TYR A 192 -0.56 0.75 -13.62
C TYR A 192 -0.81 -0.15 -14.84
N PHE A 193 -1.61 0.30 -15.82
CA PHE A 193 -1.92 -0.53 -16.99
C PHE A 193 -0.71 -0.73 -17.91
N VAL A 194 0.17 0.26 -18.09
CA VAL A 194 1.42 0.02 -18.85
C VAL A 194 2.27 -1.06 -18.19
N VAL A 195 2.34 -1.03 -16.85
CA VAL A 195 3.12 -2.03 -16.11
C VAL A 195 2.42 -3.39 -16.10
N LYS A 196 1.10 -3.45 -15.96
CA LYS A 196 0.33 -4.71 -15.85
C LYS A 196 0.09 -5.39 -17.19
N ASP A 197 -0.37 -4.63 -18.18
CA ASP A 197 -0.86 -5.18 -19.45
C ASP A 197 0.27 -5.40 -20.47
N HIS A 198 1.47 -4.90 -20.15
CA HIS A 198 2.68 -5.05 -20.96
C HIS A 198 2.45 -4.73 -22.45
N PRO A 199 2.00 -3.51 -22.80
CA PRO A 199 1.68 -3.14 -24.18
C PRO A 199 2.91 -3.13 -25.10
N PHE A 200 4.12 -3.14 -24.55
CA PHE A 200 5.38 -3.19 -25.30
C PHE A 200 6.08 -4.54 -25.13
N THR A 201 6.84 -4.96 -26.14
CA THR A 201 7.68 -6.16 -26.09
C THR A 201 8.74 -6.07 -24.98
N ASP A 202 9.30 -4.87 -24.77
CA ASP A 202 10.29 -4.59 -23.73
C ASP A 202 10.16 -3.12 -23.27
N GLY A 203 10.61 -2.81 -22.06
CA GLY A 203 10.68 -1.44 -21.54
C GLY A 203 9.42 -0.91 -20.85
N ASN A 204 8.40 -1.73 -20.62
CA ASN A 204 7.10 -1.31 -20.06
C ASN A 204 7.22 -0.43 -18.81
N LYS A 205 8.03 -0.82 -17.82
CA LYS A 205 8.21 -0.04 -16.59
C LYS A 205 8.81 1.34 -16.86
N CYS A 206 9.82 1.40 -17.73
CA CYS A 206 10.51 2.63 -18.07
C CYS A 206 9.60 3.57 -18.87
N ILE A 207 8.85 3.01 -19.83
CA ILE A 207 7.91 3.76 -20.65
C ILE A 207 6.72 4.26 -19.83
N GLY A 208 6.19 3.45 -18.90
CA GLY A 208 5.16 3.87 -17.97
C GLY A 208 5.59 5.09 -17.13
N SER A 209 6.79 5.02 -16.55
CA SER A 209 7.37 6.17 -15.82
C SER A 209 7.66 7.38 -16.72
N MET A 210 8.03 7.16 -17.98
CA MET A 210 8.27 8.25 -18.93
C MET A 210 6.95 8.94 -19.31
N LEU A 211 5.86 8.18 -19.50
CA LEU A 211 4.54 8.69 -19.92
C LEU A 211 3.92 9.63 -18.88
N PHE A 212 4.40 9.56 -17.64
CA PHE A 212 4.12 10.50 -16.57
C PHE A 212 4.45 11.95 -16.95
N LEU A 213 5.58 12.19 -17.62
CA LEU A 213 6.04 13.54 -17.95
C LEU A 213 5.12 14.30 -18.92
N PRO A 214 4.76 13.73 -20.11
CA PRO A 214 3.83 14.41 -21.01
C PRO A 214 2.43 14.54 -20.41
N TYR A 215 2.01 13.58 -19.57
CA TYR A 215 0.74 13.65 -18.83
C TYR A 215 0.72 14.83 -17.85
N LEU A 216 1.70 14.91 -16.95
CA LEU A 216 1.80 15.99 -15.97
C LEU A 216 1.86 17.37 -16.62
N LYS A 217 2.55 17.48 -17.76
CA LYS A 217 2.63 18.71 -18.55
C LYS A 217 1.30 19.06 -19.21
N GLN A 218 0.53 18.09 -19.66
CA GLN A 218 -0.82 18.31 -20.19
C GLN A 218 -1.77 18.80 -19.09
N GLU A 219 -1.69 18.20 -17.91
CA GLU A 219 -2.55 18.50 -16.77
C GLU A 219 -2.09 19.72 -15.93
N GLY A 220 -1.00 20.39 -16.34
CA GLY A 220 -0.47 21.57 -15.66
C GLY A 220 0.07 21.30 -14.24
N ILE A 221 0.38 20.05 -13.92
CA ILE A 221 0.84 19.59 -12.60
C ILE A 221 2.32 19.20 -12.56
N GLU A 222 3.09 19.60 -13.56
CA GLU A 222 4.55 19.44 -13.65
C GLU A 222 5.34 19.95 -12.42
N HIS A 223 4.77 20.86 -11.63
CA HIS A 223 5.35 21.33 -10.38
C HIS A 223 5.51 20.22 -9.32
N TRP A 224 4.82 19.08 -9.46
CA TRP A 224 4.96 17.91 -8.58
C TRP A 224 6.30 17.18 -8.74
N LEU A 225 6.95 17.34 -9.88
CA LEU A 225 8.28 16.79 -10.13
C LEU A 225 9.40 17.60 -9.46
N LYS A 226 9.09 18.83 -9.02
CA LYS A 226 10.05 19.65 -8.30
C LYS A 226 9.96 19.30 -6.81
N PRO A 227 11.05 18.85 -6.17
CA PRO A 227 11.06 18.74 -4.72
C PRO A 227 10.70 20.11 -4.15
N ARG A 228 9.76 20.15 -3.20
CA ARG A 228 9.51 21.35 -2.40
C ARG A 228 10.78 21.63 -1.59
N LEU A 229 11.62 22.52 -2.11
CA LEU A 229 12.75 23.13 -1.39
C LEU A 229 12.22 24.16 -0.39
#